data_AF-A0A7C6BTK5-F1
#
_entry.id   AF-A0A7C6BTK5-F1
#
_cell.length_a   1.000
_cell.length_b   1.000
_cell.length_c   1.000
_cell.angle_alpha   90.00
_cell.angle_beta   90.00
_cell.angle_gamma   90.00
#
_symmetry.space_group_name_H-M   'P 1'
#
loop_
_entity.id
_entity.type
_entity.pdbx_description
1 polymer ?
#
loop_
_entity_poly.entity_id
_entity_poly.type
_entity_poly.pdbx_seq_one_letter_code
_entity_poly.pdbx_strand_id
1 'polypeptide(L)'
;MNQAHKALSSVYEQALAEARKLLQYAWDHYDEAACDDPERLTQILDGRDEIINTLAALDEQAALLQQGLSGNGQALPESLRALKGDVLKTLAAVKERDEAFAAVIRKSLEQLKSLTLKARDMKKLARFIGEVPQSGETIDYSR
;
A
#
# COMPACT_ATOMS: atom_id res chain seq x y z
N MET A 1 -20.84 -34.51 -1.78
CA MET A 1 -20.29 -33.22 -2.24
C MET A 1 -19.47 -33.48 -3.50
N ASN A 2 -19.77 -32.78 -4.61
CA ASN A 2 -19.07 -32.95 -5.90
C ASN A 2 -17.56 -32.69 -5.75
N GLN A 3 -16.72 -33.44 -6.48
CA GLN A 3 -15.27 -33.25 -6.54
C GLN A 3 -14.89 -31.82 -6.98
N ALA A 4 -15.61 -31.24 -7.93
CA ALA A 4 -15.40 -29.84 -8.36
C ALA A 4 -15.73 -28.83 -7.24
N HIS A 5 -16.77 -29.09 -6.43
CA HIS A 5 -17.06 -28.26 -5.24
C HIS A 5 -15.98 -28.40 -4.15
N LYS A 6 -15.42 -29.61 -3.95
CA LYS A 6 -14.30 -29.81 -3.02
C LYS A 6 -13.05 -29.06 -3.47
N ALA A 7 -12.71 -29.15 -4.76
CA ALA A 7 -11.57 -28.42 -5.33
C ALA A 7 -11.74 -26.90 -5.14
N LEU A 8 -12.92 -26.36 -5.47
CA LEU A 8 -13.20 -24.92 -5.28
C LEU A 8 -13.19 -24.49 -3.81
N SER A 9 -13.60 -25.36 -2.87
CA SER A 9 -13.48 -25.10 -1.42
C SER A 9 -12.02 -24.94 -1.03
N SER A 10 -11.17 -25.89 -1.45
CA SER A 10 -9.73 -25.86 -1.15
C SER A 10 -9.04 -24.62 -1.72
N VAL A 11 -9.39 -24.19 -2.94
CA VAL A 11 -8.86 -22.96 -3.54
C VAL A 11 -9.26 -21.72 -2.74
N TYR A 12 -10.52 -21.61 -2.31
CA TYR A 12 -10.95 -20.47 -1.49
C TYR A 12 -10.45 -20.52 -0.05
N GLU A 13 -10.25 -21.70 0.54
CA GLU A 13 -9.59 -21.86 1.84
C GLU A 13 -8.13 -21.38 1.79
N GLN A 14 -7.41 -21.71 0.71
CA GLN A 14 -6.05 -21.22 0.45
C GLN A 14 -6.05 -19.71 0.20
N ALA A 15 -6.94 -19.19 -0.65
CA ALA A 15 -7.04 -17.75 -0.92
C ALA A 15 -7.38 -16.95 0.35
N LEU A 16 -8.19 -17.51 1.26
CA LEU A 16 -8.49 -16.88 2.54
C LEU A 16 -7.28 -16.88 3.48
N ALA A 17 -6.45 -17.93 3.44
CA ALA A 17 -5.20 -17.97 4.19
C ALA A 17 -4.18 -16.94 3.67
N GLU A 18 -4.00 -16.83 2.34
CA GLU A 18 -3.11 -15.83 1.74
C GLU A 18 -3.61 -14.40 1.94
N ALA A 19 -4.92 -14.15 1.79
CA ALA A 19 -5.50 -12.83 2.08
C ALA A 19 -5.29 -12.41 3.55
N ARG A 20 -5.36 -13.37 4.50
CA ARG A 20 -5.06 -13.12 5.92
C ARG A 20 -3.58 -12.85 6.16
N LYS A 21 -2.66 -13.56 5.50
CA LYS A 21 -1.22 -13.26 5.55
C LYS A 21 -0.93 -11.86 5.00
N LEU A 22 -1.52 -11.49 3.86
CA LEU A 22 -1.35 -10.17 3.27
C LEU A 22 -1.86 -9.04 4.18
N LEU A 23 -3.01 -9.27 4.83
CA LEU A 23 -3.55 -8.33 5.83
C LEU A 23 -2.62 -8.23 7.05
N GLN A 24 -2.16 -9.35 7.59
CA GLN A 24 -1.24 -9.38 8.72
C GLN A 24 0.08 -8.67 8.40
N TYR A 25 0.65 -8.91 7.21
CA TYR A 25 1.82 -8.20 6.71
C TYR A 25 1.61 -6.67 6.71
N ALA A 26 0.44 -6.19 6.22
CA ALA A 26 0.09 -4.77 6.26
C ALA A 26 -0.18 -4.23 7.68
N TRP A 27 -0.41 -5.07 8.68
CA TRP A 27 -0.43 -4.67 10.09
C TRP A 27 0.97 -4.58 10.70
N ASP A 28 1.86 -5.51 10.35
CA ASP A 28 3.19 -5.64 10.95
C ASP A 28 4.24 -4.70 10.33
N HIS A 29 4.08 -4.35 9.04
CA HIS A 29 5.12 -3.63 8.28
C HIS A 29 4.77 -2.18 7.90
N TYR A 30 3.50 -1.77 7.90
CA TYR A 30 3.14 -0.38 7.57
C TYR A 30 3.41 0.58 8.74
N ASP A 31 4.57 1.23 8.66
CA ASP A 31 5.12 2.17 9.63
C ASP A 31 5.29 3.56 9.00
N GLU A 32 4.80 4.62 9.66
CA GLU A 32 4.97 6.00 9.19
C GLU A 32 6.45 6.38 9.05
N ALA A 33 7.33 5.85 9.92
CA ALA A 33 8.77 6.10 9.83
C ALA A 33 9.45 5.43 8.61
N ALA A 34 8.79 4.50 7.92
CA ALA A 34 9.29 4.00 6.64
C ALA A 34 9.05 5.00 5.49
N CYS A 35 8.15 5.97 5.63
CA CYS A 35 7.89 6.96 4.58
C CYS A 35 9.06 7.93 4.37
N ASP A 36 9.95 8.04 5.35
CA ASP A 36 11.15 8.88 5.30
C ASP A 36 12.41 8.10 4.86
N ASP A 37 12.28 6.79 4.61
CA ASP A 37 13.33 5.88 4.12
C ASP A 37 12.84 5.16 2.84
N PRO A 38 13.22 5.65 1.64
CA PRO A 38 12.76 5.08 0.37
C PRO A 38 13.13 3.60 0.16
N GLU A 39 14.29 3.15 0.67
CA GLU A 39 14.71 1.75 0.53
C GLU A 39 13.85 0.84 1.40
N ARG A 40 13.63 1.22 2.66
CA ARG A 40 12.73 0.51 3.57
C ARG A 40 11.28 0.51 3.06
N LEU A 41 10.80 1.63 2.52
CA LEU A 41 9.47 1.71 1.91
C LEU A 41 9.32 0.73 0.74
N THR A 42 10.33 0.65 -0.13
CA THR A 42 10.35 -0.28 -1.26
C THR A 42 10.34 -1.73 -0.76
N GLN A 43 11.19 -2.08 0.20
CA GLN A 43 11.22 -3.43 0.81
C GLN A 43 9.87 -3.86 1.41
N ILE A 44 9.14 -2.92 2.05
CA ILE A 44 7.81 -3.16 2.60
C ILE A 44 6.76 -3.41 1.50
N LEU A 45 6.85 -2.72 0.37
CA LEU A 45 5.92 -2.92 -0.74
C LEU A 45 6.22 -4.22 -1.49
N ASP A 46 7.47 -4.44 -1.88
CA ASP A 46 7.93 -5.60 -2.64
C ASP A 46 7.76 -6.91 -1.85
N GLY A 47 7.90 -6.89 -0.52
CA GLY A 47 7.72 -8.06 0.34
C GLY A 47 6.28 -8.64 0.36
N ARG A 48 5.34 -8.01 -0.34
CA ARG A 48 3.96 -8.46 -0.53
C ARG A 48 3.77 -9.29 -1.80
N ASP A 49 4.68 -9.18 -2.78
CA ASP A 49 4.48 -9.65 -4.14
C ASP A 49 4.27 -11.17 -4.25
N GLU A 50 4.99 -11.97 -3.46
CA GLU A 50 4.79 -13.44 -3.48
C GLU A 50 3.37 -13.83 -3.04
N ILE A 51 2.81 -13.13 -2.06
CA ILE A 51 1.44 -13.37 -1.55
C ILE A 51 0.41 -12.91 -2.59
N ILE A 52 0.64 -11.76 -3.24
CA ILE A 52 -0.22 -11.21 -4.28
C ILE A 52 -0.22 -12.12 -5.53
N ASN A 53 0.95 -12.59 -5.96
CA ASN A 53 1.09 -13.54 -7.07
C ASN A 53 0.40 -14.88 -6.77
N THR A 54 0.51 -15.37 -5.54
CA THR A 54 -0.19 -16.59 -5.09
C THR A 54 -1.72 -16.38 -5.12
N LEU A 55 -2.21 -15.23 -4.64
CA LEU A 55 -3.62 -14.86 -4.71
C LEU A 55 -4.14 -14.78 -6.15
N ALA A 56 -3.35 -14.23 -7.08
CA ALA A 56 -3.71 -14.15 -8.50
C ALA A 56 -3.85 -15.54 -9.13
N ALA A 57 -2.89 -16.44 -8.90
CA ALA A 57 -2.94 -17.83 -9.37
C ALA A 57 -4.15 -18.61 -8.81
N LEU A 58 -4.51 -18.35 -7.55
CA LEU A 58 -5.71 -18.93 -6.92
C LEU A 58 -7.02 -18.38 -7.50
N ASP A 59 -7.08 -17.11 -7.88
CA ASP A 59 -8.27 -16.55 -8.57
C ASP A 59 -8.44 -17.12 -9.98
N GLU A 60 -7.34 -17.26 -10.75
CA GLU A 60 -7.35 -17.95 -12.04
C GLU A 60 -7.84 -19.41 -11.91
N GLN A 61 -7.33 -20.14 -10.92
CA GLN A 61 -7.75 -21.52 -10.64
C GLN A 61 -9.23 -21.58 -10.23
N ALA A 62 -9.70 -20.64 -9.41
CA ALA A 62 -11.10 -20.54 -9.03
C ALA A 62 -12.00 -20.24 -10.22
N ALA A 63 -11.59 -19.34 -11.13
CA ALA A 63 -12.34 -18.96 -12.33
C ALA A 63 -12.54 -20.18 -13.26
N LEU A 64 -11.49 -20.96 -13.51
CA LEU A 64 -11.57 -22.19 -14.31
C LEU A 64 -12.54 -23.22 -13.69
N LEU A 65 -12.47 -23.42 -12.37
CA LEU A 65 -13.39 -24.30 -11.65
C LEU A 65 -14.84 -23.80 -11.69
N GLN A 66 -15.06 -22.49 -11.54
CA GLN A 66 -16.40 -21.88 -11.65
C GLN A 66 -16.98 -21.97 -13.06
N GLN A 67 -16.16 -21.80 -14.10
CA GLN A 67 -16.58 -21.99 -15.49
C GLN A 67 -17.01 -23.44 -15.75
N GLY A 68 -16.23 -24.41 -15.28
CA GLY A 68 -16.57 -25.84 -15.36
C GLY A 68 -17.86 -26.20 -14.62
N LEU A 69 -18.10 -25.64 -13.43
CA LEU A 69 -19.36 -25.83 -12.70
C LEU A 69 -20.56 -25.21 -13.44
N SER A 70 -20.40 -23.98 -13.91
CA SER A 70 -21.46 -23.21 -14.57
C SER A 70 -21.86 -23.82 -15.93
N GLY A 71 -20.89 -24.29 -16.72
CA GLY A 71 -21.15 -24.99 -17.98
C GLY A 71 -21.87 -26.32 -17.81
N ASN A 72 -21.79 -26.93 -16.62
CA ASN A 72 -22.55 -28.12 -16.23
C ASN A 72 -23.89 -27.78 -15.53
N GLY A 73 -24.33 -26.51 -15.55
CA GLY A 73 -25.57 -26.05 -14.92
C GLY A 73 -25.57 -26.09 -13.39
N GLN A 74 -24.40 -26.21 -12.74
CA GLN A 74 -24.30 -26.35 -11.29
C GLN A 74 -24.19 -24.98 -10.61
N ALA A 75 -25.20 -24.64 -9.81
CA ALA A 75 -25.19 -23.44 -8.98
C ALA A 75 -24.22 -23.58 -7.80
N LEU A 76 -23.57 -22.47 -7.41
CA LEU A 76 -22.60 -22.47 -6.31
C LEU A 76 -23.30 -22.68 -4.94
N PRO A 77 -22.91 -23.71 -4.17
CA PRO A 77 -23.35 -23.91 -2.78
C PRO A 77 -23.16 -22.66 -1.92
N GLU A 78 -24.04 -22.49 -0.94
CA GLU A 78 -24.01 -21.33 -0.03
C GLU A 78 -22.71 -21.24 0.76
N SER A 79 -22.15 -22.38 1.21
CA SER A 79 -20.84 -22.42 1.89
C SER A 79 -19.69 -21.87 1.02
N LEU A 80 -19.70 -22.16 -0.29
CA LEU A 80 -18.69 -21.64 -1.23
C LEU A 80 -18.91 -20.15 -1.53
N ARG A 81 -20.17 -19.66 -1.51
CA ARG A 81 -20.48 -18.23 -1.60
C ARG A 81 -20.03 -17.47 -0.35
N ALA A 82 -20.27 -18.03 0.84
CA ALA A 82 -19.80 -17.47 2.11
C ALA A 82 -18.28 -17.38 2.16
N LEU A 83 -17.58 -18.48 1.81
CA LEU A 83 -16.12 -18.54 1.80
C LEU A 83 -15.49 -17.56 0.79
N LYS A 84 -16.07 -17.42 -0.42
CA LYS A 84 -15.68 -16.35 -1.36
C LYS A 84 -15.91 -14.96 -0.76
N GLY A 85 -17.01 -14.77 -0.04
CA GLY A 85 -17.30 -13.53 0.69
C GLY A 85 -16.26 -13.18 1.75
N ASP A 86 -15.78 -14.16 2.51
CA ASP A 86 -14.74 -13.97 3.52
C ASP A 86 -13.38 -13.59 2.89
N VAL A 87 -13.02 -14.18 1.75
CA VAL A 87 -11.84 -13.78 0.96
C VAL A 87 -11.97 -12.31 0.55
N LEU A 88 -13.09 -11.94 -0.09
CA LEU A 88 -13.32 -10.56 -0.56
C LEU A 88 -13.35 -9.55 0.59
N LYS A 89 -13.95 -9.89 1.73
CA LYS A 89 -13.96 -9.05 2.93
C LYS A 89 -12.56 -8.85 3.50
N THR A 90 -11.72 -9.89 3.49
CA THR A 90 -10.33 -9.80 3.95
C THR A 90 -9.51 -8.92 3.01
N LEU A 91 -9.65 -9.08 1.69
CA LEU A 91 -8.98 -8.24 0.70
C LEU A 91 -9.48 -6.77 0.71
N ALA A 92 -10.75 -6.53 1.02
CA ALA A 92 -11.26 -5.17 1.26
C ALA A 92 -10.57 -4.51 2.45
N ALA A 93 -10.36 -5.25 3.55
CA ALA A 93 -9.58 -4.76 4.69
C ALA A 93 -8.10 -4.51 4.34
N VAL A 94 -7.47 -5.34 3.49
CA VAL A 94 -6.11 -5.04 2.96
C VAL A 94 -6.12 -3.71 2.22
N LYS A 95 -7.09 -3.51 1.32
CA LYS A 95 -7.22 -2.28 0.54
C LYS A 95 -7.40 -1.04 1.43
N GLU A 96 -8.24 -1.11 2.46
CA GLU A 96 -8.43 0.00 3.42
C GLU A 96 -7.11 0.37 4.13
N ARG A 97 -6.25 -0.62 4.43
CA ARG A 97 -4.93 -0.41 5.04
C ARG A 97 -3.92 0.17 4.04
N ASP A 98 -3.94 -0.28 2.80
CA ASP A 98 -3.14 0.28 1.69
C ASP A 98 -3.52 1.74 1.43
N GLU A 99 -4.80 2.08 1.39
CA GLU A 99 -5.29 3.46 1.21
C GLU A 99 -4.89 4.36 2.40
N ALA A 100 -4.96 3.84 3.63
CA ALA A 100 -4.48 4.56 4.81
C ALA A 100 -2.97 4.81 4.77
N PHE A 101 -2.16 3.82 4.39
CA PHE A 101 -0.71 3.96 4.29
C PHE A 101 -0.30 4.89 3.14
N ALA A 102 -0.98 4.82 2.00
CA ALA A 102 -0.80 5.76 0.89
C ALA A 102 -1.10 7.22 1.29
N ALA A 103 -2.05 7.47 2.20
CA ALA A 103 -2.29 8.79 2.77
C ALA A 103 -1.13 9.28 3.66
N VAL A 104 -0.46 8.39 4.39
CA VAL A 104 0.75 8.68 5.18
C VAL A 104 1.93 9.01 4.26
N ILE A 105 2.19 8.19 3.24
CA ILE A 105 3.22 8.46 2.22
C ILE A 105 2.99 9.83 1.57
N ARG A 106 1.74 10.15 1.20
CA ARG A 106 1.36 11.45 0.63
C ARG A 106 1.64 12.62 1.57
N LYS A 107 1.43 12.44 2.88
CA LYS A 107 1.73 13.43 3.92
C LYS A 107 3.24 13.66 4.05
N SER A 108 4.07 12.60 4.07
CA SER A 108 5.53 12.75 4.06
C SER A 108 6.00 13.45 2.77
N LEU A 109 5.47 13.09 1.60
CA LEU A 109 5.80 13.78 0.33
C LEU A 109 5.45 15.28 0.35
N GLU A 110 4.31 15.68 0.90
CA GLU A 110 3.96 17.11 1.06
C GLU A 110 4.85 17.80 2.12
N GLN A 111 5.32 17.10 3.15
CA GLN A 111 6.30 17.61 4.10
C GLN A 111 7.68 17.79 3.46
N LEU A 112 8.20 16.79 2.74
CA LEU A 112 9.44 16.85 1.97
C LEU A 112 9.39 18.01 0.96
N LYS A 113 8.31 18.13 0.20
CA LYS A 113 8.03 19.28 -0.67
C LYS A 113 8.03 20.61 0.10
N SER A 114 7.38 20.68 1.27
CA SER A 114 7.40 21.88 2.12
C SER A 114 8.82 22.22 2.60
N LEU A 115 9.63 21.23 2.96
CA LEU A 115 11.02 21.39 3.36
C LEU A 115 11.91 21.81 2.18
N THR A 116 11.77 21.20 1.00
CA THR A 116 12.47 21.61 -0.23
C THR A 116 12.12 23.04 -0.62
N LEU A 117 10.82 23.40 -0.57
CA LEU A 117 10.38 24.77 -0.81
C LEU A 117 10.87 25.74 0.27
N LYS A 118 10.92 25.35 1.55
CA LYS A 118 11.52 26.14 2.64
C LYS A 118 13.05 26.18 2.63
N ALA A 119 13.72 25.29 1.91
CA ALA A 119 15.16 25.30 1.69
C ALA A 119 15.52 26.21 0.51
N ARG A 120 14.74 26.14 -0.58
CA ARG A 120 14.81 27.07 -1.71
C ARG A 120 14.41 28.50 -1.32
N ASP A 121 13.28 28.61 -0.62
CA ASP A 121 12.71 29.82 -0.03
C ASP A 121 13.11 29.94 1.44
N MET A 122 14.23 29.32 1.85
CA MET A 122 15.04 29.95 2.88
C MET A 122 15.23 31.37 2.37
N LYS A 123 15.03 32.34 3.26
CA LYS A 123 14.44 33.60 2.85
C LYS A 123 15.25 34.44 1.83
N LYS A 124 16.50 34.14 1.39
CA LYS A 124 17.62 33.38 1.99
C LYS A 124 18.20 32.02 1.50
N LEU A 125 18.07 31.64 0.21
CA LEU A 125 19.28 31.58 -0.65
C LEU A 125 19.84 33.00 -0.82
N ALA A 126 18.89 33.92 -1.03
CA ALA A 126 19.09 35.37 -1.07
C ALA A 126 19.83 35.90 0.14
N ARG A 127 20.14 37.19 0.14
CA ARG A 127 21.12 37.69 1.09
C ARG A 127 22.39 36.83 0.85
N PHE A 128 22.97 36.04 1.77
CA PHE A 128 24.28 35.40 1.50
C PHE A 128 24.26 34.12 0.64
N ILE A 129 24.39 34.31 -0.69
CA ILE A 129 25.75 34.29 -1.26
C ILE A 129 26.38 35.72 -1.30
N GLY A 130 25.61 36.83 -1.19
CA GLY A 130 26.12 38.23 -1.14
C GLY A 130 25.55 39.31 -0.17
N GLU A 131 24.47 39.12 0.62
CA GLU A 131 23.93 40.17 1.56
C GLU A 131 23.29 39.69 2.90
N VAL A 132 22.78 40.59 3.76
CA VAL A 132 23.08 40.66 5.22
C VAL A 132 21.97 40.30 6.27
N PRO A 133 22.28 40.38 7.58
CA PRO A 133 21.51 41.29 8.44
C PRO A 133 22.42 42.27 9.17
N GLN A 134 22.56 43.48 8.62
CA GLN A 134 23.11 44.62 9.36
C GLN A 134 21.96 45.52 9.80
N SER A 135 21.73 45.52 11.10
CA SER A 135 21.06 46.60 11.83
C SER A 135 21.98 46.91 13.01
N GLY A 136 22.89 47.88 12.84
CA GLY A 136 23.89 48.19 13.87
C GLY A 136 24.86 49.33 13.54
N GLU A 137 25.49 49.32 12.36
CA GLU A 137 26.60 50.24 12.08
C GLU A 137 26.24 51.32 11.05
N THR A 138 26.22 52.56 11.53
CA THR A 138 26.06 53.78 10.73
C THR A 138 27.34 54.04 9.92
N ILE A 139 27.26 54.05 8.59
CA ILE A 139 28.37 54.47 7.74
C ILE A 139 28.38 56.00 7.69
N ASP A 140 29.48 56.60 8.17
CA ASP A 140 29.75 58.03 8.05
C ASP A 140 30.33 58.32 6.64
N TYR A 141 29.78 59.34 5.97
CA TYR A 141 30.12 59.73 4.60
C TYR A 141 31.04 60.96 4.54
N SER A 142 31.75 61.30 5.62
CA SER A 142 32.65 62.46 5.68
C SER A 142 34.13 62.11 5.45
N ARG A 143 34.52 61.93 4.17
CA ARG A 143 35.90 62.14 3.66
C ARG A 143 35.98 62.17 2.14
#